data_AF-A0A7Y8Y317-F1
#
_entry.id   AF-A0A7Y8Y317-F1
#
_cell.length_a   1.000
_cell.length_b   1.000
_cell.length_c   1.000
_cell.angle_alpha   90.00
_cell.angle_beta   90.00
_cell.angle_gamma   90.00
#
_symmetry.space_group_name_H-M   'P 1'
#
loop_
_entity.id
_entity.type
_entity.pdbx_description
1 polymer ?
#
loop_
_entity_poly.entity_id
_entity_poly.type
_entity_poly.pdbx_seq_one_letter_code
_entity_poly.pdbx_strand_id
1 'polypeptide(L)'
;MKTQIFAFFASISLLFSCQGQTSEQVKTIPPKDFAQKIKDNPNAQILDVRTPDEFVGGHLDNAVNIDWYEKQAFESKVAKLDKSKPVFVYCAAGARSIKAANKLYSLGFKNVYDLQGGIVKWNAETSDASSSGEPEKIIGMCSQEYGEMIKSDKKVLVDFYAPWCEPCKKMAPYLTKMETERKDVKIVRLNADEHKTLVKEMKIDSLPRLLLYVDGKETWKHDGFISEEDLKKQL
;
A
#
# COMPACT_ATOMS: atom_id res chain seq x y z
N MET A 1 83.93 25.16 18.87
CA MET A 1 83.59 23.72 18.93
C MET A 1 83.07 23.46 20.34
N LYS A 2 81.82 23.06 20.64
CA LYS A 2 80.76 22.35 19.93
C LYS A 2 79.40 22.81 20.48
N THR A 3 78.43 22.95 19.59
CA THR A 3 76.98 23.08 19.83
C THR A 3 76.41 21.73 20.25
N GLN A 4 75.56 21.68 21.29
CA GLN A 4 74.59 20.59 21.46
C GLN A 4 73.30 21.19 22.07
N ILE A 5 72.23 21.03 21.29
CA ILE A 5 70.85 21.44 21.51
C ILE A 5 70.18 20.36 22.37
N PHE A 6 69.60 20.73 23.52
CA PHE A 6 68.71 19.84 24.26
C PHE A 6 67.33 19.85 23.59
N ALA A 7 67.02 18.76 22.88
CA ALA A 7 65.73 18.53 22.26
C ALA A 7 64.69 18.09 23.30
N PHE A 8 63.59 18.82 23.34
CA PHE A 8 62.40 18.64 24.16
C PHE A 8 61.62 17.40 23.65
N PHE A 9 61.66 16.28 24.38
CA PHE A 9 60.88 15.09 24.04
C PHE A 9 59.45 15.27 24.58
N ALA A 10 58.58 15.87 23.76
CA ALA A 10 57.14 15.91 24.03
C ALA A 10 56.55 14.50 23.80
N SER A 11 56.18 13.83 24.89
CA SER A 11 55.41 12.60 24.88
C SER A 11 54.03 12.87 24.26
N ILE A 12 53.88 12.57 22.97
CA ILE A 12 52.59 12.52 22.27
C ILE A 12 51.81 11.33 22.83
N SER A 13 50.94 11.62 23.79
CA SER A 13 49.86 10.73 24.19
C SER A 13 48.88 10.63 23.02
N LEU A 14 48.92 9.51 22.30
CA LEU A 14 47.91 9.12 21.30
C LEU A 14 46.55 8.99 22.00
N LEU A 15 45.78 10.08 21.97
CA LEU A 15 44.35 10.03 22.23
C LEU A 15 43.71 9.23 21.08
N PHE A 16 43.51 7.94 21.30
CA PHE A 16 42.51 7.17 20.58
C PHE A 16 41.16 7.80 20.90
N SER A 17 40.78 8.77 20.07
CA SER A 17 39.41 9.26 20.01
C SER A 17 38.58 8.11 19.44
N CYS A 18 37.95 7.34 20.31
CA CYS A 18 36.76 6.60 19.94
C CYS A 18 35.74 7.65 19.50
N GLN A 19 35.66 7.93 18.20
CA GLN A 19 34.43 8.41 17.61
C GLN A 19 33.40 7.31 17.88
N GLY A 20 32.61 7.49 18.94
CA GLY A 20 31.44 6.68 19.18
C GLY A 20 30.61 6.71 17.92
N GLN A 21 30.53 5.58 17.22
CA GLN A 21 29.56 5.38 16.15
C GLN A 21 28.19 5.67 16.77
N THR A 22 27.62 6.82 16.45
CA THR A 22 26.23 7.11 16.71
C THR A 22 25.43 6.05 15.97
N SER A 23 24.93 5.07 16.72
CA SER A 23 23.97 4.12 16.21
C SER A 23 22.75 4.92 15.80
N GLU A 24 22.57 5.16 14.51
CA GLU A 24 21.37 5.84 14.03
C GLU A 24 20.18 4.95 14.41
N GLN A 25 19.34 5.48 15.30
CA GLN A 25 18.03 4.93 15.63
C GLN A 25 17.20 4.75 14.34
N VAL A 26 16.08 4.03 14.45
CA VAL A 26 15.06 3.96 13.39
C VAL A 26 14.86 5.34 12.75
N LYS A 27 14.97 5.39 11.42
CA LYS A 27 14.81 6.63 10.65
C LYS A 27 13.42 6.71 10.07
N THR A 28 12.55 7.51 10.68
CA THR A 28 11.26 7.86 10.06
C THR A 28 11.48 8.93 8.99
N ILE A 29 11.16 8.62 7.74
CA ILE A 29 11.44 9.48 6.58
C ILE A 29 10.18 9.72 5.74
N PRO A 30 10.06 10.89 5.08
CA PRO A 30 8.90 11.21 4.25
C PRO A 30 8.83 10.32 3.00
N PRO A 31 7.65 10.20 2.36
CA PRO A 31 7.45 9.31 1.21
C PRO A 31 8.48 9.49 0.09
N LYS A 32 8.81 10.73 -0.29
CA LYS A 32 9.80 11.02 -1.34
C LYS A 32 11.19 10.45 -1.04
N ASP A 33 11.67 10.60 0.20
CA ASP A 33 12.97 10.10 0.62
C ASP A 33 12.96 8.58 0.76
N PHE A 34 11.84 8.02 1.22
CA PHE A 34 11.63 6.58 1.30
C PHE A 34 11.70 5.93 -0.09
N ALA A 35 11.01 6.53 -1.06
CA ALA A 35 11.03 6.17 -2.46
C ALA A 35 12.44 6.20 -3.05
N GLN A 36 13.16 7.32 -2.87
CA GLN A 36 14.51 7.47 -3.39
C GLN A 36 15.45 6.42 -2.78
N LYS A 37 15.38 6.20 -1.48
CA LYS A 37 16.21 5.20 -0.81
C LYS A 37 15.92 3.76 -1.24
N ILE A 38 14.67 3.41 -1.55
CA ILE A 38 14.35 2.12 -2.15
C ILE A 38 15.04 1.99 -3.51
N LYS A 39 14.95 3.02 -4.38
CA LYS A 39 15.60 3.03 -5.69
C LYS A 39 17.12 2.89 -5.61
N ASP A 40 17.74 3.56 -4.65
CA ASP A 40 19.19 3.50 -4.42
C ASP A 40 19.64 2.15 -3.84
N ASN A 41 18.69 1.32 -3.36
CA ASN A 41 18.95 0.04 -2.72
C ASN A 41 18.09 -1.06 -3.40
N PRO A 42 18.47 -1.55 -4.60
CA PRO A 42 17.67 -2.53 -5.36
C PRO A 42 17.44 -3.87 -4.63
N ASN A 43 18.21 -4.15 -3.57
CA ASN A 43 18.05 -5.31 -2.70
C ASN A 43 17.36 -4.97 -1.35
N ALA A 44 16.65 -3.85 -1.28
CA ALA A 44 15.92 -3.41 -0.09
C ALA A 44 14.90 -4.44 0.37
N GLN A 45 14.78 -4.63 1.68
CA GLN A 45 13.75 -5.48 2.27
C GLN A 45 12.57 -4.59 2.66
N ILE A 46 11.49 -4.62 1.88
CA ILE A 46 10.30 -3.79 2.08
C ILE A 46 9.25 -4.60 2.83
N LEU A 47 8.81 -4.11 3.99
CA LEU A 47 7.86 -4.79 4.88
C LEU A 47 6.59 -3.99 5.03
N ASP A 48 5.47 -4.59 4.63
CA ASP A 48 4.14 -4.11 4.96
C ASP A 48 3.66 -4.81 6.23
N VAL A 49 3.52 -4.07 7.31
CA VAL A 49 3.13 -4.64 8.61
C VAL A 49 1.64 -4.49 8.93
N ARG A 50 0.82 -4.28 7.89
CA ARG A 50 -0.64 -4.31 7.97
C ARG A 50 -1.18 -5.75 7.99
N THR A 51 -2.50 -5.88 8.16
CA THR A 51 -3.16 -7.19 8.04
C THR A 51 -3.08 -7.72 6.60
N PRO A 52 -3.24 -9.04 6.39
CA PRO A 52 -3.28 -9.62 5.05
C PRO A 52 -4.36 -9.01 4.15
N ASP A 53 -5.55 -8.72 4.69
CA ASP A 53 -6.65 -8.10 3.92
C ASP A 53 -6.29 -6.69 3.44
N GLU A 54 -5.65 -5.88 4.29
CA GLU A 54 -5.14 -4.56 3.91
C GLU A 54 -4.05 -4.65 2.82
N PHE A 55 -3.21 -5.69 2.88
CA PHE A 55 -2.14 -5.92 1.92
C PHE A 55 -2.68 -6.34 0.55
N VAL A 56 -3.67 -7.26 0.52
CA VAL A 56 -4.36 -7.69 -0.71
C VAL A 56 -5.03 -6.51 -1.41
N GLY A 57 -5.55 -5.54 -0.66
CA GLY A 57 -6.17 -4.31 -1.19
C GLY A 57 -5.22 -3.29 -1.83
N GLY A 58 -3.92 -3.58 -1.92
CA GLY A 58 -2.91 -2.72 -2.53
C GLY A 58 -1.76 -2.41 -1.57
N HIS A 59 -0.53 -2.46 -2.08
CA HIS A 59 0.71 -2.36 -1.30
C HIS A 59 1.86 -1.86 -2.18
N LEU A 60 3.00 -1.51 -1.58
CA LEU A 60 4.19 -1.12 -2.34
C LEU A 60 4.77 -2.31 -3.11
N ASP A 61 5.32 -2.05 -4.30
CA ASP A 61 5.98 -3.07 -5.10
C ASP A 61 7.08 -3.78 -4.32
N ASN A 62 7.15 -5.11 -4.47
CA ASN A 62 8.11 -5.99 -3.81
C ASN A 62 8.03 -6.00 -2.28
N ALA A 63 6.97 -5.43 -1.67
CA ALA A 63 6.74 -5.53 -0.25
C ALA A 63 6.36 -6.96 0.16
N VAL A 64 6.83 -7.39 1.33
CA VAL A 64 6.42 -8.64 1.97
C VAL A 64 5.49 -8.30 3.13
N ASN A 65 4.33 -8.97 3.19
CA ASN A 65 3.42 -8.79 4.32
C ASN A 65 3.88 -9.57 5.56
N ILE A 66 4.14 -8.83 6.64
CA ILE A 66 4.45 -9.37 7.96
C ILE A 66 3.62 -8.61 9.00
N ASP A 67 2.38 -9.07 9.21
CA ASP A 67 1.41 -8.44 10.10
C ASP A 67 1.99 -8.15 11.50
N TRP A 68 1.97 -6.87 11.89
CA TRP A 68 2.42 -6.43 13.20
C TRP A 68 1.59 -6.99 14.35
N TYR A 69 0.31 -7.27 14.16
CA TYR A 69 -0.55 -7.78 15.23
C TYR A 69 -0.18 -9.20 15.64
N GLU A 70 0.32 -10.00 14.70
CA GLU A 70 0.78 -11.37 14.92
C GLU A 70 2.21 -11.42 15.50
N LYS A 71 2.41 -11.00 16.75
CA LYS A 71 3.75 -10.77 17.35
C LYS A 71 4.73 -11.93 17.20
N GLN A 72 4.30 -13.15 17.52
CA GLN A 72 5.16 -14.32 17.43
C GLN A 72 5.53 -14.64 15.98
N ALA A 73 4.56 -14.54 15.07
CA ALA A 73 4.78 -14.73 13.64
C ALA A 73 5.70 -13.62 13.09
N PHE A 74 5.50 -12.37 13.50
CA PHE A 74 6.33 -11.23 13.13
C PHE A 74 7.79 -11.51 13.46
N GLU A 75 8.10 -11.82 14.72
CA GLU A 75 9.48 -12.08 15.17
C GLU A 75 10.11 -13.26 14.42
N SER A 76 9.36 -14.35 14.23
CA SER A 76 9.87 -15.53 13.50
C SER A 76 10.12 -15.26 12.01
N LYS A 77 9.31 -14.41 11.37
CA LYS A 77 9.46 -14.04 9.95
C LYS A 77 10.61 -13.06 9.76
N VAL A 78 10.71 -12.02 10.59
CA VAL A 78 11.80 -11.04 10.48
C VAL A 78 13.16 -11.63 10.85
N ALA A 79 13.21 -12.67 11.69
CA ALA A 79 14.46 -13.39 11.97
C ALA A 79 15.10 -14.04 10.74
N LYS A 80 14.33 -14.28 9.67
CA LYS A 80 14.79 -14.84 8.40
C LYS A 80 15.32 -13.78 7.42
N LEU A 81 15.15 -12.50 7.75
CA LEU A 81 15.63 -11.40 6.93
C LEU A 81 17.14 -11.20 7.12
N ASP A 82 17.78 -10.63 6.10
CA ASP A 82 19.20 -10.30 6.13
C ASP A 82 19.42 -9.02 6.94
N LYS A 83 20.06 -9.14 8.10
CA LYS A 83 20.32 -8.01 9.02
C LYS A 83 21.33 -6.99 8.47
N SER A 84 22.09 -7.36 7.44
CA SER A 84 23.05 -6.45 6.79
C SER A 84 22.39 -5.50 5.79
N LYS A 85 21.23 -5.89 5.24
CA LYS A 85 20.49 -5.12 4.25
C LYS A 85 19.56 -4.09 4.92
N PRO A 86 19.30 -2.96 4.26
CA PRO A 86 18.32 -2.00 4.77
C PRO A 86 16.92 -2.60 4.78
N VAL A 87 16.17 -2.30 5.84
CA VAL A 87 14.76 -2.68 6.00
C VAL A 87 13.91 -1.43 5.96
N PHE A 88 12.93 -1.44 5.07
CA PHE A 88 11.95 -0.38 4.85
C PHE A 88 10.63 -0.89 5.37
N VAL A 89 10.02 -0.22 6.34
CA VAL A 89 8.79 -0.69 6.99
C VAL A 89 7.71 0.36 6.93
N TYR A 90 6.49 -0.07 6.63
CA TYR A 90 5.34 0.81 6.63
C TYR A 90 4.06 0.09 7.06
N CYS A 91 3.04 0.88 7.37
CA CYS A 91 1.68 0.40 7.62
C CYS A 91 0.68 1.40 7.02
N ALA A 92 -0.58 1.43 7.49
CA ALA A 92 -1.58 2.37 7.00
C ALA A 92 -1.14 3.84 7.21
N ALA A 93 -0.95 4.26 8.47
CA ALA A 93 -0.75 5.66 8.85
C ALA A 93 0.50 5.92 9.73
N GLY A 94 1.40 4.94 9.87
CA GLY A 94 2.67 5.04 10.61
C GLY A 94 2.67 4.45 12.04
N ALA A 95 1.50 4.31 12.68
CA ALA A 95 1.44 3.89 14.09
C ALA A 95 1.93 2.46 14.38
N ARG A 96 1.68 1.51 13.45
CA ARG A 96 2.16 0.12 13.57
C ARG A 96 3.62 0.01 13.14
N SER A 97 3.97 0.69 12.05
CA SER A 97 5.30 0.59 11.44
C SER A 97 6.40 1.17 12.32
N ILE A 98 6.17 2.27 13.04
CA ILE A 98 7.18 2.78 13.99
C ILE A 98 7.45 1.78 15.13
N LYS A 99 6.42 1.07 15.61
CA LYS A 99 6.59 0.04 16.64
C LYS A 99 7.32 -1.19 16.07
N ALA A 100 6.97 -1.60 14.85
CA ALA A 100 7.65 -2.67 14.14
C ALA A 100 9.12 -2.34 13.85
N ALA A 101 9.40 -1.10 13.45
CA ALA A 101 10.73 -0.59 13.18
C ALA A 101 11.61 -0.62 14.43
N ASN A 102 11.09 -0.15 15.56
CA ASN A 102 11.80 -0.21 16.84
C ASN A 102 12.07 -1.66 17.27
N LYS A 103 11.12 -2.57 17.03
CA LYS A 103 11.34 -4.00 17.27
C LYS A 103 12.43 -4.57 16.36
N LEU A 104 12.42 -4.26 15.06
CA LEU A 104 13.49 -4.64 14.14
C LEU A 104 14.86 -4.13 14.63
N TYR A 105 14.95 -2.86 15.01
CA TYR A 105 16.18 -2.31 15.56
C TYR A 105 16.66 -3.09 16.80
N SER A 106 15.75 -3.39 17.74
CA SER A 106 16.09 -4.20 18.92
C SER A 106 16.54 -5.64 18.59
N LEU A 107 16.15 -6.17 17.43
CA LEU A 107 16.56 -7.49 16.94
C LEU A 107 17.90 -7.45 16.17
N GLY A 108 18.56 -6.29 16.11
CA GLY A 108 19.90 -6.12 15.53
C GLY A 108 19.92 -5.65 14.07
N PHE A 109 18.79 -5.20 13.53
CA PHE A 109 18.78 -4.51 12.23
C PHE A 109 19.33 -3.09 12.41
N LYS A 110 20.41 -2.77 11.71
CA LYS A 110 21.11 -1.48 11.87
C LYS A 110 20.54 -0.36 10.99
N ASN A 111 19.98 -0.73 9.85
CA ASN A 111 19.47 0.20 8.84
C ASN A 111 17.96 0.01 8.70
N VAL A 112 17.18 0.65 9.58
CA VAL A 112 15.71 0.55 9.57
C VAL A 112 15.10 1.91 9.23
N TYR A 113 14.30 1.94 8.17
CA TYR A 113 13.60 3.11 7.68
C TYR A 113 12.09 2.91 7.83
N ASP A 114 11.44 3.80 8.57
CA ASP A 114 9.98 3.83 8.74
C ASP A 114 9.35 4.88 7.81
N LEU A 115 8.28 4.51 7.11
CA LEU A 115 7.57 5.43 6.23
C LEU A 115 6.70 6.38 7.05
N GLN A 116 7.08 7.65 7.09
CA GLN A 116 6.31 8.69 7.76
C GLN A 116 4.90 8.78 7.15
N GLY A 117 3.88 8.66 8.00
CA GLY A 117 2.48 8.73 7.57
C GLY A 117 1.98 7.49 6.83
N GLY A 118 2.80 6.44 6.72
CA GLY A 118 2.43 5.17 6.11
C GLY A 118 2.01 5.25 4.64
N ILE A 119 1.35 4.20 4.17
CA ILE A 119 0.90 4.09 2.77
C ILE A 119 -0.19 5.13 2.42
N VAL A 120 -0.94 5.63 3.41
CA VAL A 120 -1.91 6.72 3.19
C VAL A 120 -1.20 7.97 2.71
N LYS A 121 -0.15 8.40 3.41
CA LYS A 121 0.64 9.58 3.01
C LYS A 121 1.45 9.31 1.74
N TRP A 122 1.96 8.09 1.56
CA TRP A 122 2.60 7.68 0.32
C TRP A 122 1.67 7.87 -0.87
N ASN A 123 0.49 7.25 -0.86
CA ASN A 123 -0.45 7.36 -1.98
C ASN A 123 -0.85 8.81 -2.29
N ALA A 124 -0.86 9.68 -1.27
CA ALA A 124 -1.14 11.11 -1.44
C ALA A 124 0.03 11.94 -2.00
N GLU A 125 1.29 11.56 -1.74
CA GLU A 125 2.47 12.39 -2.06
C GLU A 125 3.39 11.78 -3.13
N THR A 126 3.33 10.47 -3.35
CA THR A 126 4.13 9.75 -4.36
C THR A 126 3.32 9.42 -5.60
N SER A 127 2.10 9.96 -5.71
CA SER A 127 1.33 10.01 -6.96
C SER A 127 2.15 10.54 -8.15
N ASP A 128 3.26 11.24 -7.89
CA ASP A 128 4.20 11.73 -8.90
C ASP A 128 5.64 11.19 -8.78
N ALA A 129 5.97 10.34 -7.81
CA ALA A 129 7.35 9.88 -7.62
C ALA A 129 7.45 8.57 -6.83
N SER A 130 7.22 7.43 -7.50
CA SER A 130 8.09 6.22 -7.53
C SER A 130 7.32 4.95 -7.83
N SER A 131 6.94 4.80 -9.09
CA SER A 131 6.96 3.51 -9.74
C SER A 131 8.25 3.45 -10.57
N SER A 132 9.15 2.51 -10.25
CA SER A 132 10.22 2.05 -11.16
C SER A 132 9.70 0.95 -12.09
N GLY A 133 8.46 1.11 -12.51
CA GLY A 133 7.85 0.70 -13.77
C GLY A 133 7.04 1.93 -14.19
N GLU A 134 6.88 2.21 -15.47
CA GLU A 134 6.14 3.39 -15.92
C GLU A 134 4.87 3.62 -15.10
N PRO A 135 4.51 4.87 -14.73
CA PRO A 135 3.28 5.09 -14.00
C PRO A 135 2.17 4.49 -14.86
N GLU A 136 1.46 3.47 -14.36
CA GLU A 136 0.14 3.21 -14.90
C GLU A 136 -0.64 4.47 -14.56
N LYS A 137 -0.68 5.40 -15.53
CA LYS A 137 -1.56 6.54 -15.55
C LYS A 137 -2.89 6.05 -14.99
N ILE A 138 -3.26 6.53 -13.81
CA ILE A 138 -4.52 6.16 -13.21
C ILE A 138 -5.59 6.72 -14.15
N ILE A 139 -6.23 5.82 -14.90
CA ILE A 139 -7.33 6.16 -15.79
C ILE A 139 -8.57 5.84 -14.98
N GLY A 140 -9.19 6.88 -14.41
CA GLY A 140 -10.41 6.83 -13.61
C GLY A 140 -10.20 6.84 -12.10
N MET A 141 -11.21 6.40 -11.34
CA MET A 141 -11.14 6.22 -9.88
C MET A 141 -10.09 5.19 -9.45
N CYS A 142 -9.49 5.43 -8.28
CA CYS A 142 -8.56 4.50 -7.64
C CYS A 142 -9.28 3.56 -6.65
N SER A 143 -8.60 2.50 -6.20
CA SER A 143 -9.13 1.52 -5.24
C SER A 143 -9.58 2.13 -3.90
N GLN A 144 -8.93 3.21 -3.45
CA GLN A 144 -9.34 3.92 -2.24
C GLN A 144 -10.70 4.62 -2.43
N GLU A 145 -10.87 5.35 -3.53
CA GLU A 145 -12.13 6.01 -3.87
C GLU A 145 -13.26 4.98 -4.04
N TYR A 146 -12.97 3.86 -4.70
CA TYR A 146 -13.89 2.72 -4.80
C TYR A 146 -14.27 2.17 -3.43
N GLY A 147 -13.29 1.93 -2.56
CA GLY A 147 -13.48 1.42 -1.20
C GLY A 147 -14.33 2.33 -0.31
N GLU A 148 -14.21 3.65 -0.45
CA GLU A 148 -15.09 4.61 0.24
C GLU A 148 -16.50 4.61 -0.38
N MET A 149 -16.61 4.48 -1.69
CA MET A 149 -17.90 4.51 -2.41
C MET A 149 -18.82 3.33 -2.06
N ILE A 150 -18.24 2.15 -1.77
CA ILE A 150 -18.97 0.93 -1.36
C ILE A 150 -19.31 0.86 0.13
N LYS A 151 -18.72 1.74 0.97
CA LYS A 151 -19.11 1.88 2.37
C LYS A 151 -20.40 2.68 2.43
N SER A 152 -21.51 2.00 2.68
CA SER A 152 -22.82 2.62 2.82
C SER A 152 -23.64 1.82 3.84
N ASP A 153 -24.55 2.52 4.49
CA ASP A 153 -25.68 1.98 5.25
C ASP A 153 -26.69 1.21 4.38
N LYS A 154 -26.59 1.37 3.05
CA LYS A 154 -27.39 0.66 2.04
C LYS A 154 -26.58 -0.42 1.36
N LYS A 155 -27.26 -1.35 0.72
CA LYS A 155 -26.60 -2.25 -0.24
C LYS A 155 -26.03 -1.42 -1.39
N VAL A 156 -24.85 -1.75 -1.90
CA VAL A 156 -24.27 -1.07 -3.07
C VAL A 156 -24.13 -2.07 -4.21
N LEU A 157 -24.89 -1.87 -5.29
CA LEU A 157 -24.73 -2.64 -6.52
C LEU A 157 -23.86 -1.85 -7.49
N VAL A 158 -22.70 -2.38 -7.84
CA VAL A 158 -21.81 -1.80 -8.86
C VAL A 158 -21.98 -2.55 -10.17
N ASP A 159 -22.29 -1.82 -11.24
CA ASP A 159 -22.35 -2.29 -12.64
C ASP A 159 -21.14 -1.76 -13.40
N PHE A 160 -20.16 -2.64 -13.65
CA PHE A 160 -19.08 -2.35 -14.58
C PHE A 160 -19.58 -2.57 -16.00
N TYR A 161 -19.62 -1.49 -16.77
CA TYR A 161 -20.16 -1.46 -18.13
C TYR A 161 -19.20 -0.81 -19.11
N ALA A 162 -19.50 -0.88 -20.40
CA ALA A 162 -18.86 -0.03 -21.42
C ALA A 162 -19.89 0.43 -22.46
N PRO A 163 -19.71 1.59 -23.12
CA PRO A 163 -20.66 2.09 -24.12
C PRO A 163 -20.84 1.18 -25.34
N TRP A 164 -19.85 0.36 -25.66
CA TRP A 164 -19.90 -0.62 -26.76
C TRP A 164 -20.49 -1.98 -26.35
N CYS A 165 -20.76 -2.19 -25.07
CA CYS A 165 -21.29 -3.45 -24.55
C CYS A 165 -22.81 -3.53 -24.71
N GLU A 166 -23.29 -4.26 -25.73
CA GLU A 166 -24.72 -4.45 -26.00
C GLU A 166 -25.52 -5.04 -24.83
N PRO A 167 -25.05 -6.10 -24.13
CA PRO A 167 -25.72 -6.57 -22.93
C PRO A 167 -25.86 -5.46 -21.88
N CYS A 168 -24.82 -4.66 -21.65
CA CYS A 168 -24.86 -3.55 -20.71
C CYS A 168 -25.93 -2.49 -21.08
N LYS A 169 -26.09 -2.19 -22.37
CA LYS A 169 -27.14 -1.29 -22.87
C LYS A 169 -28.55 -1.83 -22.59
N LYS A 170 -28.75 -3.15 -22.70
CA LYS A 170 -30.02 -3.79 -22.33
C LYS A 170 -30.31 -3.68 -20.83
N MET A 171 -29.28 -3.67 -20.01
CA MET A 171 -29.40 -3.60 -18.55
C MET A 171 -29.65 -2.19 -18.03
N ALA A 172 -29.10 -1.18 -18.71
CA ALA A 172 -29.15 0.22 -18.29
C ALA A 172 -30.56 0.74 -17.91
N PRO A 173 -31.63 0.52 -18.70
CA PRO A 173 -32.94 1.10 -18.41
C PRO A 173 -33.52 0.62 -17.08
N TYR A 174 -33.42 -0.67 -16.79
CA TYR A 174 -33.96 -1.19 -15.54
C TYR A 174 -33.06 -0.87 -14.34
N LEU A 175 -31.74 -0.71 -14.53
CA LEU A 175 -30.82 -0.26 -13.47
C LEU A 175 -31.16 1.18 -13.05
N THR A 176 -31.36 2.09 -14.00
CA THR A 176 -31.80 3.48 -13.72
C THR A 176 -33.18 3.52 -13.06
N LYS A 177 -34.10 2.66 -13.51
CA LYS A 177 -35.40 2.52 -12.86
C LYS A 177 -35.27 2.07 -11.40
N MET A 178 -34.49 1.02 -11.13
CA MET A 178 -34.27 0.51 -9.78
C MET A 178 -33.58 1.54 -8.87
N GLU A 179 -32.64 2.33 -9.39
CA GLU A 179 -31.99 3.42 -8.65
C GLU A 179 -33.01 4.46 -8.15
N THR A 180 -34.06 4.70 -8.92
CA THR A 180 -35.14 5.64 -8.56
C THR A 180 -36.11 5.02 -7.55
N GLU A 181 -36.54 3.78 -7.81
CA GLU A 181 -37.60 3.08 -7.08
C GLU A 181 -37.14 2.47 -5.75
N ARG A 182 -35.89 2.01 -5.65
CA ARG A 182 -35.37 1.32 -4.46
C ARG A 182 -34.56 2.28 -3.60
N LYS A 183 -34.92 2.39 -2.32
CA LYS A 183 -34.20 3.25 -1.35
C LYS A 183 -33.19 2.49 -0.52
N ASP A 184 -33.27 1.16 -0.52
CA ASP A 184 -32.46 0.20 0.23
C ASP A 184 -31.18 -0.23 -0.51
N VAL A 185 -31.07 0.07 -1.80
CA VAL A 185 -29.88 -0.16 -2.62
C VAL A 185 -29.43 1.15 -3.29
N LYS A 186 -28.13 1.39 -3.27
CA LYS A 186 -27.43 2.39 -4.09
C LYS A 186 -26.89 1.66 -5.31
N ILE A 187 -27.27 2.10 -6.51
CA ILE A 187 -26.77 1.53 -7.76
C ILE A 187 -25.72 2.47 -8.32
N VAL A 188 -24.54 1.94 -8.66
CA VAL A 188 -23.43 2.71 -9.22
C VAL A 188 -23.00 2.05 -10.51
N ARG A 189 -22.97 2.82 -11.60
CA ARG A 189 -22.54 2.32 -12.91
C ARG A 189 -21.16 2.90 -13.23
N LEU A 190 -20.17 2.04 -13.42
CA LEU A 190 -18.78 2.41 -13.68
C LEU A 190 -18.38 2.02 -15.11
N ASN A 191 -17.95 3.00 -15.90
CA ASN A 191 -17.44 2.74 -17.24
C ASN A 191 -16.04 2.10 -17.15
N ALA A 192 -15.92 0.83 -17.51
CA ALA A 192 -14.67 0.08 -17.45
C ALA A 192 -13.55 0.71 -18.30
N ASP A 193 -13.88 1.36 -19.41
CA ASP A 193 -12.89 2.02 -20.27
C ASP A 193 -12.33 3.30 -19.65
N GLU A 194 -13.11 3.96 -18.78
CA GLU A 194 -12.71 5.15 -18.04
C GLU A 194 -12.04 4.80 -16.71
N HIS A 195 -12.16 3.54 -16.25
CA HIS A 195 -11.68 3.06 -14.96
C HIS A 195 -10.69 1.88 -15.11
N LYS A 196 -9.80 1.94 -16.11
CA LYS A 196 -8.93 0.81 -16.51
C LYS A 196 -8.04 0.29 -15.38
N THR A 197 -7.54 1.19 -14.54
CA THR A 197 -6.69 0.82 -13.39
C THR A 197 -7.49 0.00 -12.38
N LEU A 198 -8.67 0.49 -11.99
CA LEU A 198 -9.58 -0.23 -11.09
C LEU A 198 -10.01 -1.58 -11.68
N VAL A 199 -10.40 -1.62 -12.96
CA VAL A 199 -10.80 -2.85 -13.68
C VAL A 199 -9.69 -3.90 -13.62
N LYS A 200 -8.44 -3.49 -13.85
CA LYS A 200 -7.28 -4.38 -13.79
C LYS A 200 -7.02 -4.88 -12.36
N GLU A 201 -7.02 -4.00 -11.37
CA GLU A 201 -6.82 -4.35 -9.95
C GLU A 201 -7.89 -5.32 -9.45
N MET A 202 -9.15 -5.06 -9.79
CA MET A 202 -10.30 -5.89 -9.44
C MET A 202 -10.41 -7.17 -10.29
N LYS A 203 -9.51 -7.36 -11.26
CA LYS A 203 -9.50 -8.51 -12.20
C LYS A 203 -10.84 -8.68 -12.91
N ILE A 204 -11.39 -7.57 -13.40
CA ILE A 204 -12.61 -7.56 -14.21
C ILE A 204 -12.17 -7.78 -15.66
N ASP A 205 -12.41 -8.99 -16.16
CA ASP A 205 -11.99 -9.45 -17.48
C ASP A 205 -13.16 -9.58 -18.48
N SER A 206 -14.40 -9.38 -18.01
CA SER A 206 -15.61 -9.46 -18.82
C SER A 206 -16.65 -8.44 -18.38
N LEU A 207 -17.47 -8.00 -19.35
CA LEU A 207 -18.53 -7.02 -19.15
C LEU A 207 -19.87 -7.56 -19.69
N PRO A 208 -21.00 -7.19 -19.07
CA PRO A 208 -21.10 -6.47 -17.80
C PRO A 208 -20.61 -7.34 -16.62
N ARG A 209 -20.09 -6.69 -15.59
CA ARG A 209 -19.77 -7.34 -14.31
C ARG A 209 -20.52 -6.62 -13.20
N LEU A 210 -21.33 -7.38 -12.46
CA LEU A 210 -22.08 -6.86 -11.32
C LEU A 210 -21.44 -7.33 -10.02
N LEU A 211 -21.29 -6.42 -9.05
CA LEU A 211 -20.81 -6.70 -7.70
C LEU A 211 -21.78 -6.09 -6.69
N LEU A 212 -22.23 -6.86 -5.70
CA LEU A 212 -23.12 -6.41 -4.64
C LEU A 212 -22.37 -6.37 -3.31
N TYR A 213 -22.40 -5.22 -2.65
CA TYR A 213 -21.80 -4.99 -1.35
C TYR A 213 -22.87 -4.76 -0.28
N VAL A 214 -22.64 -5.32 0.90
CA VAL A 214 -23.38 -5.04 2.14
C VAL A 214 -22.36 -4.72 3.21
N ASP A 215 -22.48 -3.56 3.86
CA ASP A 215 -21.51 -3.05 4.83
C ASP A 215 -20.07 -3.03 4.29
N GLY A 216 -19.91 -2.66 3.02
CA GLY A 216 -18.61 -2.63 2.33
C GLY A 216 -18.00 -4.00 1.99
N LYS A 217 -18.68 -5.11 2.31
CA LYS A 217 -18.23 -6.47 1.99
C LYS A 217 -18.93 -6.99 0.73
N GLU A 218 -18.17 -7.54 -0.21
CA GLU A 218 -18.73 -8.24 -1.38
C GLU A 218 -19.55 -9.46 -0.91
N THR A 219 -20.81 -9.50 -1.30
CA THR A 219 -21.76 -10.57 -0.94
C THR A 219 -22.23 -11.35 -2.15
N TRP A 220 -22.20 -10.76 -3.33
CA TRP A 220 -22.59 -11.40 -4.57
C TRP A 220 -21.89 -10.78 -5.77
N LYS A 221 -21.68 -11.59 -6.81
CA LYS A 221 -21.13 -11.16 -8.09
C LYS A 221 -21.77 -11.92 -9.25
N HIS A 222 -21.81 -11.30 -10.41
CA HIS A 222 -22.32 -11.91 -11.64
C HIS A 222 -21.58 -11.40 -12.87
N ASP A 223 -21.37 -12.31 -13.81
CA ASP A 223 -20.73 -12.04 -15.10
C ASP A 223 -21.76 -12.13 -16.22
N GLY A 224 -21.75 -11.14 -17.11
CA GLY A 224 -22.62 -11.09 -18.27
C GLY A 224 -24.04 -10.60 -17.95
N PHE A 225 -24.91 -10.74 -18.95
CA PHE A 225 -26.30 -10.31 -18.87
C PHE A 225 -27.05 -10.98 -17.72
N ILE A 226 -27.95 -10.24 -17.08
CA ILE A 226 -28.95 -10.75 -16.15
C ILE A 226 -30.30 -10.08 -16.45
N SER A 227 -31.41 -10.78 -16.21
CA SER A 227 -32.74 -10.18 -16.34
C SER A 227 -33.04 -9.23 -15.16
N GLU A 228 -33.95 -8.27 -15.34
CA GLU A 228 -34.43 -7.42 -14.24
C GLU A 228 -35.02 -8.27 -13.09
N GLU A 229 -35.77 -9.32 -13.42
CA GLU A 229 -36.40 -10.21 -12.45
C GLU A 229 -35.38 -10.99 -11.61
N ASP A 230 -34.33 -11.50 -12.24
CA ASP A 230 -33.31 -12.28 -11.54
C ASP A 230 -32.40 -11.39 -10.71
N LEU A 231 -32.07 -10.19 -11.19
CA LEU A 231 -31.31 -9.23 -10.41
C LEU A 231 -32.07 -8.79 -9.16
N LYS A 232 -33.39 -8.58 -9.27
CA LYS A 232 -34.24 -8.24 -8.12
C LYS A 232 -34.23 -9.29 -7.01
N LYS A 233 -33.98 -10.57 -7.32
CA LYS A 233 -33.90 -11.64 -6.31
C LYS A 233 -32.64 -11.53 -5.44
N GLN A 234 -31.62 -10.80 -5.90
CA GLN A 234 -30.35 -10.61 -5.17
C GLN A 234 -30.33 -9.33 -4.32
N LEU A 235 -31.17 -8.35 -4.67
CA LEU A 235 -31.24 -7.03 -4.03
C LEU A 235 -32.31 -7.00 -2.94
#